data_AF-A0A0P1IBX4-F1
#
_entry.id   AF-A0A0P1IBX4-F1
#
_cell.length_a   1.000
_cell.length_b   1.000
_cell.length_c   1.000
_cell.angle_alpha   90.00
_cell.angle_beta   90.00
_cell.angle_gamma   90.00
#
_symmetry.space_group_name_H-M   'P 1'
#
loop_
_entity.id
_entity.type
_entity.pdbx_description
1 polymer ?
#
loop_
_entity_poly.entity_id
_entity_poly.type
_entity_poly.pdbx_seq_one_letter_code
_entity_poly.pdbx_strand_id
1 'polypeptide(L)'
;MGFVEAVKTCFSKYFQFSGRAIRSEYWWFFLFVVLMSAALAVLDTIIFGTDPETGQGSRVLSSVFQLAVLIPMLAAGWRRLHDTGRPGWYLLLPMALSITTLFVMLGGVAFFSVLEQGTENPDALRGPAAVLGVTGIVVVSILQLVLSILMIWWLTRPSEEGANEYGEPVS
;
A
#
# COMPACT_ATOMS: atom_id res chain seq x y z
N MET A 1 -23.02 2.12 10.00
CA MET A 1 -21.89 2.37 10.92
C MET A 1 -21.36 3.79 10.76
N GLY A 2 -21.19 4.51 11.87
CA GLY A 2 -20.64 5.87 11.88
C GLY A 2 -19.10 5.93 11.90
N PHE A 3 -18.54 7.13 11.74
CA PHE A 3 -17.08 7.35 11.71
C PHE A 3 -16.36 6.84 12.98
N VAL A 4 -16.78 7.30 14.16
CA VAL A 4 -16.17 6.92 15.44
C VAL A 4 -16.31 5.42 15.72
N GLU A 5 -17.45 4.86 15.35
CA GLU A 5 -17.73 3.43 15.49
C GLU A 5 -16.78 2.59 14.63
N ALA A 6 -16.57 2.98 13.36
CA ALA A 6 -15.64 2.32 12.46
C ALA A 6 -14.21 2.31 13.00
N VAL A 7 -13.74 3.44 13.53
CA VAL A 7 -12.41 3.56 14.14
C VAL A 7 -12.28 2.63 15.34
N LYS A 8 -13.25 2.65 16.26
CA LYS A 8 -13.26 1.76 17.44
C LYS A 8 -13.26 0.29 17.04
N THR A 9 -14.07 -0.09 16.06
CA THR A 9 -14.17 -1.48 15.59
C THR A 9 -12.89 -1.95 14.90
N CYS A 10 -12.23 -1.11 14.11
CA CYS A 10 -10.99 -1.50 13.46
C CYS A 10 -9.85 -1.69 14.47
N PHE A 11 -9.77 -0.84 15.49
CA PHE A 11 -8.80 -1.02 16.58
C PHE A 11 -9.14 -2.17 17.53
N SER A 12 -10.43 -2.49 17.76
CA SER A 12 -10.80 -3.66 18.56
C SER A 12 -10.53 -4.97 17.82
N LYS A 13 -10.74 -4.99 16.49
CA LYS A 13 -10.47 -6.11 15.60
C LYS A 13 -9.08 -6.05 14.97
N TYR A 14 -8.09 -5.62 15.75
CA TYR A 14 -6.74 -5.27 15.26
C TYR A 14 -6.08 -6.41 14.48
N PHE A 15 -6.07 -7.64 15.04
CA PHE A 15 -5.45 -8.82 14.44
C PHE A 15 -6.47 -9.82 13.85
N GLN A 16 -7.72 -9.39 13.64
CA GLN A 16 -8.78 -10.30 13.22
C GLN A 16 -8.92 -10.29 11.69
N PHE A 17 -8.33 -11.26 11.00
CA PHE A 17 -8.44 -11.38 9.54
C PHE A 17 -9.63 -12.22 9.06
N SER A 18 -10.42 -12.77 9.98
CA SER A 18 -11.62 -13.55 9.68
C SER A 18 -12.90 -12.71 9.73
N GLY A 19 -13.94 -13.21 9.06
CA GLY A 19 -15.23 -12.54 8.97
C GLY A 19 -15.27 -11.46 7.89
N ARG A 20 -16.29 -10.62 7.98
CA ARG A 20 -16.68 -9.64 6.97
C ARG A 20 -16.67 -8.23 7.55
N ALA A 21 -16.38 -7.24 6.71
CA ALA A 21 -16.44 -5.82 7.06
C ALA A 21 -17.25 -5.07 6.00
N ILE A 22 -18.26 -4.32 6.44
CA ILE A 22 -19.08 -3.50 5.55
C ILE A 22 -18.28 -2.34 4.95
N ARG A 23 -18.76 -1.77 3.84
CA ARG A 23 -18.10 -0.63 3.16
C ARG A 23 -17.76 0.51 4.11
N SER A 24 -18.70 0.91 4.97
CA SER A 24 -18.49 2.03 5.89
C SER A 24 -17.45 1.73 6.97
N GLU A 25 -17.29 0.47 7.41
CA GLU A 25 -16.23 0.10 8.37
C GLU A 25 -14.86 0.40 7.77
N TYR A 26 -14.62 -0.07 6.54
CA TYR A 26 -13.35 0.13 5.85
C TYR A 26 -13.10 1.59 5.46
N TRP A 27 -14.05 2.26 4.80
CA TRP A 27 -13.81 3.60 4.23
C TRP A 27 -13.75 4.70 5.27
N TRP A 28 -14.48 4.59 6.39
CA TRP A 28 -14.32 5.54 7.49
C TRP A 28 -12.98 5.35 8.21
N PHE A 29 -12.54 4.11 8.39
CA PHE A 29 -11.22 3.85 8.97
C PHE A 29 -10.09 4.33 8.04
N PHE A 30 -10.22 4.10 6.74
CA PHE A 30 -9.30 4.66 5.74
C PHE A 30 -9.23 6.19 5.83
N LEU A 31 -10.39 6.86 5.90
CA LEU A 31 -10.44 8.32 6.07
C LEU A 31 -9.74 8.77 7.36
N PHE A 32 -9.98 8.08 8.48
CA PHE A 32 -9.29 8.35 9.74
C PHE A 32 -7.77 8.24 9.60
N VAL A 33 -7.27 7.18 8.96
CA VAL A 33 -5.84 6.99 8.72
C VAL A 33 -5.26 8.14 7.87
N VAL A 34 -5.96 8.57 6.82
CA VAL A 34 -5.54 9.70 5.97
C VAL A 34 -5.47 11.00 6.76
N LEU A 35 -6.53 11.33 7.52
CA LEU A 35 -6.60 12.57 8.31
C LEU A 35 -5.53 12.61 9.40
N MET A 36 -5.33 11.50 10.12
CA MET A 36 -4.29 11.40 11.14
C MET A 36 -2.89 11.48 10.54
N SER A 37 -2.65 10.85 9.38
CA SER A 37 -1.35 10.95 8.70
C SER A 37 -1.04 12.39 8.29
N ALA A 38 -2.02 13.12 7.78
CA ALA A 38 -1.86 14.54 7.43
C ALA A 38 -1.60 15.41 8.67
N ALA A 39 -2.34 15.20 9.76
CA ALA A 39 -2.14 15.91 11.01
C ALA A 39 -0.75 15.66 11.61
N LEU A 40 -0.30 14.39 11.63
CA LEU A 40 1.02 14.02 12.15
C LEU A 40 2.16 14.55 11.30
N ALA A 41 2.00 14.63 9.97
CA ALA A 41 3.00 15.23 9.09
C ALA A 41 3.23 16.71 9.42
N VAL A 42 2.17 17.45 9.76
CA VAL A 42 2.27 18.86 10.20
C VAL A 42 2.83 18.96 11.62
N LEU A 43 2.45 18.06 12.53
CA LEU A 43 2.98 18.07 13.89
C LEU A 43 4.47 17.71 13.92
N ASP A 44 4.92 16.78 13.08
CA ASP A 44 6.33 16.43 12.99
C ASP A 44 7.19 17.65 12.61
N THR A 45 6.75 18.47 11.64
CA THR A 45 7.49 19.67 11.23
C THR A 45 7.48 20.76 12.30
N ILE A 46 6.37 20.90 13.04
CA ILE A 46 6.26 21.89 14.13
C ILE A 46 7.12 21.51 15.33
N ILE A 47 7.14 20.22 15.71
CA ILE A 47 7.77 19.75 16.94
C ILE A 47 9.27 19.49 16.75
N PHE A 48 9.64 18.83 15.65
CA PHE A 48 11.02 18.39 15.40
C PHE A 48 11.74 19.25 14.36
N GLY A 49 11.02 20.18 13.72
CA GLY A 49 11.57 21.05 12.69
C GLY A 49 11.75 20.36 11.34
N THR A 50 12.43 21.09 10.47
CA THR A 50 12.81 20.64 9.13
C THR A 50 14.32 20.57 9.03
N ASP A 51 14.82 19.59 8.30
CA ASP A 51 16.22 19.49 7.91
C ASP A 51 16.63 20.73 7.09
N PRO A 52 17.68 21.48 7.46
CA PRO A 52 18.10 22.69 6.77
C PRO A 52 18.66 22.47 5.36
N GLU A 53 19.22 21.29 5.07
CA GLU A 53 19.86 20.97 3.79
C GLU A 53 18.84 20.45 2.78
N THR A 54 17.88 19.64 3.25
CA THR A 54 16.89 19.00 2.38
C THR A 54 15.52 19.68 2.40
N GLY A 55 15.26 20.55 3.37
CA GLY A 55 13.95 21.18 3.60
C GLY A 55 12.86 20.20 4.05
N GLN A 56 13.22 18.94 4.35
CA GLN A 56 12.23 17.92 4.71
C GLN A 56 11.92 17.95 6.20
N GLY A 57 10.65 17.84 6.54
CA GLY A 57 10.22 17.64 7.92
C GLY A 57 10.70 16.30 8.48
N SER A 58 10.90 16.25 9.80
CA SER A 58 10.97 14.98 10.53
C SER A 58 9.74 14.11 10.21
N ARG A 59 9.87 12.79 10.37
CA ARG A 59 8.77 11.83 10.11
C ARG A 59 8.60 10.84 11.25
N VAL A 60 9.07 11.17 12.45
CA VAL A 60 9.12 10.22 13.57
C VAL A 60 7.71 9.81 13.99
N LEU A 61 6.82 10.76 14.27
CA LEU A 61 5.46 10.46 14.71
C LEU A 61 4.65 9.80 13.59
N SER A 62 4.78 10.33 12.38
CA SER A 62 4.11 9.79 11.19
C SER A 62 4.51 8.33 10.94
N SER A 63 5.80 7.98 11.07
CA SER A 63 6.29 6.62 10.87
C SER A 63 5.77 5.65 11.94
N VAL A 64 5.80 6.06 13.22
CA VAL A 64 5.28 5.25 14.33
C VAL A 64 3.78 5.00 14.14
N PHE A 65 3.02 6.03 13.76
CA PHE A 65 1.60 5.89 13.49
C PHE A 65 1.31 4.95 12.33
N GLN A 66 2.03 5.08 11.21
CA GLN A 66 1.86 4.18 10.06
C GLN A 66 2.09 2.72 10.43
N LEU A 67 3.12 2.43 11.23
CA LEU A 67 3.35 1.08 11.74
C LEU A 67 2.22 0.62 12.65
N ALA A 68 1.72 1.50 13.52
CA ALA A 68 0.63 1.19 14.44
C ALA A 68 -0.71 0.91 13.71
N VAL A 69 -0.97 1.54 12.57
CA VAL A 69 -2.22 1.31 11.80
C VAL A 69 -2.08 0.32 10.66
N LEU A 70 -0.86 -0.14 10.34
CA LEU A 70 -0.60 -1.08 9.26
C LEU A 70 -1.45 -2.35 9.39
N ILE A 71 -1.39 -3.00 10.54
CA ILE A 71 -2.10 -4.25 10.79
C ILE A 71 -3.63 -4.07 10.78
N PRO A 72 -4.25 -3.12 11.52
CA PRO A 72 -5.69 -2.96 11.50
C PRO A 72 -6.20 -2.52 10.12
N MET A 73 -5.42 -1.76 9.34
CA MET A 73 -5.78 -1.38 7.97
C MET A 73 -5.80 -2.60 7.04
N LEU A 74 -4.80 -3.47 7.17
CA LEU A 74 -4.75 -4.75 6.45
C LEU A 74 -5.89 -5.67 6.88
N ALA A 75 -6.16 -5.81 8.19
CA ALA A 75 -7.23 -6.65 8.71
C ALA A 75 -8.61 -6.17 8.23
N ALA A 76 -8.87 -4.85 8.26
CA ALA A 76 -10.11 -4.27 7.75
C ALA A 76 -10.25 -4.49 6.23
N GLY A 77 -9.19 -4.27 5.44
CA GLY A 77 -9.19 -4.52 4.00
C GLY A 77 -9.40 -5.99 3.65
N TRP A 78 -8.79 -6.89 4.43
CA TRP A 78 -8.92 -8.34 4.27
C TRP A 78 -10.36 -8.81 4.47
N ARG A 79 -10.99 -8.40 5.58
CA ARG A 79 -12.41 -8.66 5.86
C ARG A 79 -13.34 -8.00 4.85
N ARG A 80 -12.93 -6.86 4.29
CA ARG A 80 -13.71 -6.17 3.26
C ARG A 80 -13.69 -6.91 1.92
N LEU A 81 -12.58 -7.53 1.56
CA LEU A 81 -12.52 -8.42 0.38
C LEU A 81 -13.37 -9.67 0.59
N HIS A 82 -13.31 -10.29 1.77
CA HIS A 82 -14.20 -11.39 2.16
C HIS A 82 -15.69 -11.02 2.02
N ASP A 83 -16.05 -9.79 2.39
CA ASP A 83 -17.41 -9.27 2.26
C ASP A 83 -17.90 -9.15 0.80
N THR A 84 -16.99 -9.20 -0.17
CA THR A 84 -17.29 -9.24 -1.61
C THR A 84 -17.07 -10.62 -2.25
N GLY A 85 -16.92 -11.67 -1.43
CA GLY A 85 -16.67 -13.04 -1.90
C GLY A 85 -15.28 -13.24 -2.49
N ARG A 86 -14.29 -12.44 -2.07
CA ARG A 86 -12.91 -12.51 -2.58
C ARG A 86 -11.94 -12.91 -1.49
N PRO A 87 -10.87 -13.66 -1.82
CA PRO A 87 -9.87 -14.02 -0.83
C PRO A 87 -9.11 -12.77 -0.38
N GLY A 88 -8.97 -12.60 0.94
CA GLY A 88 -8.39 -11.37 1.51
C GLY A 88 -6.92 -11.14 1.14
N TRP A 89 -6.17 -12.19 0.78
CA TRP A 89 -4.76 -12.06 0.37
C TRP A 89 -4.59 -11.27 -0.93
N TYR A 90 -5.64 -11.11 -1.74
CA TYR A 90 -5.59 -10.24 -2.92
C TYR A 90 -5.20 -8.80 -2.56
N LEU A 91 -5.50 -8.34 -1.33
CA LEU A 91 -5.07 -7.04 -0.82
C LEU A 91 -3.54 -6.85 -0.89
N LEU A 92 -2.76 -7.94 -0.84
CA LEU A 92 -1.30 -7.92 -0.85
C LEU A 92 -0.71 -7.84 -2.26
N LEU A 93 -1.49 -8.02 -3.32
CA LEU A 93 -0.99 -8.01 -4.70
C LEU A 93 -0.26 -6.69 -5.07
N PRO A 94 -0.79 -5.49 -4.77
CA PRO A 94 -0.08 -4.23 -5.05
C PRO A 94 1.25 -4.11 -4.29
N MET A 95 1.28 -4.61 -3.06
CA MET A 95 2.49 -4.60 -2.22
C MET A 95 3.52 -5.59 -2.76
N ALA A 96 3.10 -6.80 -3.13
CA ALA A 96 3.95 -7.82 -3.71
C ALA A 96 4.58 -7.33 -5.03
N LEU A 97 3.79 -6.72 -5.92
CA LEU A 97 4.30 -6.15 -7.17
C LEU A 97 5.34 -5.05 -6.90
N SER A 98 5.09 -4.16 -5.94
CA SER A 98 6.03 -3.09 -5.56
C SER A 98 7.34 -3.65 -5.01
N ILE A 99 7.29 -4.66 -4.14
CA ILE A 99 8.47 -5.32 -3.57
C ILE A 99 9.26 -6.06 -4.65
N THR A 100 8.60 -6.83 -5.51
CA THR A 100 9.26 -7.53 -6.63
C THR A 100 9.95 -6.53 -7.55
N THR A 101 9.32 -5.39 -7.85
CA THR A 101 9.90 -4.34 -8.67
C THR A 101 11.17 -3.76 -8.06
N LEU A 102 11.18 -3.52 -6.74
CA LEU A 102 12.37 -3.08 -6.02
C LEU A 102 13.52 -4.07 -6.17
N PHE A 103 13.27 -5.37 -5.95
CA PHE A 103 14.29 -6.40 -6.10
C PHE A 103 14.81 -6.54 -7.53
N VAL A 104 13.91 -6.48 -8.53
CA VAL A 104 14.29 -6.51 -9.95
C VAL A 104 15.13 -5.30 -10.32
N MET A 105 14.79 -4.11 -9.82
CA MET A 105 15.58 -2.90 -10.05
C MET A 105 16.97 -3.02 -9.43
N LEU A 106 17.07 -3.41 -8.15
CA LEU A 106 18.36 -3.57 -7.48
C LEU A 106 19.23 -4.63 -8.17
N GLY A 107 18.63 -5.77 -8.54
CA GLY A 107 19.31 -6.82 -9.29
C GLY A 107 19.74 -6.37 -10.69
N GLY A 108 18.90 -5.61 -11.39
CA GLY A 108 19.22 -5.04 -12.70
C GLY A 108 20.37 -4.05 -12.65
N VAL A 109 20.39 -3.15 -11.65
CA VAL A 109 21.50 -2.22 -11.42
C VAL A 109 22.78 -2.99 -11.10
N ALA A 110 22.74 -3.96 -10.17
CA ALA A 110 23.91 -4.76 -9.82
C ALA A 110 24.46 -5.55 -11.02
N PHE A 111 23.57 -6.18 -11.80
CA PHE A 111 23.93 -6.91 -13.00
C PHE A 111 24.57 -5.99 -14.05
N PHE A 112 23.98 -4.82 -14.28
CA PHE A 112 24.54 -3.82 -15.20
C PHE A 112 25.94 -3.36 -14.76
N SER A 113 26.13 -3.09 -13.46
CA SER A 113 27.44 -2.71 -12.91
C SER A 113 28.52 -3.77 -13.12
N VAL A 114 28.16 -5.05 -13.16
CA VAL A 114 29.09 -6.15 -13.48
C VAL A 114 29.41 -6.20 -14.97
N LEU A 115 28.41 -6.02 -15.83
CA LEU A 115 28.61 -5.96 -17.28
C LEU A 115 29.48 -4.76 -17.70
N GLU A 116 29.28 -3.61 -17.05
CA GLU A 116 30.04 -2.39 -17.30
C GLU A 116 31.54 -2.59 -17.02
N GLN A 117 31.88 -3.35 -15.96
CA GLN A 117 33.28 -3.68 -15.62
C GLN A 117 33.96 -4.62 -16.63
N GLY A 118 33.18 -5.47 -17.31
CA GLY A 118 33.71 -6.48 -18.23
C GLY A 118 33.84 -6.01 -19.69
N THR A 119 33.49 -4.77 -19.99
CA THR A 119 33.36 -4.28 -21.37
C THR A 119 34.41 -3.22 -21.70
N GLU A 120 35.09 -3.37 -22.85
CA GLU A 120 36.12 -2.41 -23.30
C GLU A 120 35.56 -1.01 -23.58
N ASN A 121 34.29 -0.91 -23.99
CA ASN A 121 33.57 0.35 -24.20
C ASN A 121 32.27 0.40 -23.37
N PRO A 122 32.35 0.82 -22.09
CA PRO A 122 31.21 0.94 -21.18
C PRO A 122 30.08 1.85 -21.69
N ASP A 123 30.41 2.92 -22.42
CA ASP A 123 29.42 3.90 -22.87
C ASP A 123 28.44 3.34 -23.90
N ALA A 124 28.84 2.30 -24.63
CA ALA A 124 27.95 1.61 -25.57
C ALA A 124 26.80 0.86 -24.87
N LEU A 125 26.97 0.47 -23.60
CA LEU A 125 25.97 -0.29 -22.84
C LEU A 125 24.96 0.62 -22.11
N ARG A 126 25.35 1.85 -21.78
CA ARG A 126 24.53 2.79 -20.99
C ARG A 126 23.22 3.15 -21.67
N GLY A 127 23.25 3.43 -22.98
CA GLY A 127 22.06 3.78 -23.76
C GLY A 127 21.01 2.66 -23.76
N PRO A 128 21.35 1.44 -24.23
CA PRO A 128 20.45 0.29 -24.20
C PRO A 128 19.92 -0.04 -22.80
N ALA A 129 20.77 0.00 -21.77
CA ALA A 129 20.36 -0.29 -20.40
C ALA A 129 19.37 0.75 -19.85
N ALA A 130 19.59 2.04 -20.13
CA ALA A 130 18.65 3.10 -19.74
C ALA A 130 17.28 2.91 -20.41
N VAL A 131 17.24 2.58 -21.71
CA VAL A 131 15.98 2.32 -22.42
C VAL A 131 15.25 1.12 -21.83
N LEU A 132 15.95 0.01 -21.56
CA LEU A 132 15.38 -1.18 -20.93
C LEU A 132 14.84 -0.87 -19.52
N GLY A 133 15.62 -0.17 -18.70
CA GLY A 133 15.26 0.22 -17.35
C GLY A 133 14.02 1.10 -17.31
N VAL A 134 14.00 2.18 -18.10
CA VAL A 134 12.86 3.10 -18.17
C VAL A 134 11.62 2.40 -18.72
N THR A 135 11.76 1.61 -19.78
CA THR A 135 10.63 0.86 -20.37
C THR A 135 10.05 -0.12 -19.34
N GLY A 136 10.91 -0.85 -18.62
CA GLY A 136 10.49 -1.74 -17.55
C GLY A 136 9.72 -1.02 -16.44
N ILE A 137 10.23 0.12 -15.97
CA ILE A 137 9.57 0.94 -14.95
C ILE A 137 8.20 1.42 -15.43
N VAL A 138 8.09 1.88 -16.68
CA VAL A 138 6.81 2.35 -17.25
C VAL A 138 5.79 1.22 -17.33
N VAL A 139 6.18 0.05 -17.83
CA VAL A 139 5.29 -1.13 -17.92
C VAL A 139 4.80 -1.53 -16.53
N VAL A 140 5.71 -1.65 -15.57
CA VAL A 140 5.35 -2.01 -14.20
C VAL A 140 4.46 -0.93 -13.56
N SER A 141 4.72 0.35 -13.82
CA SER A 141 3.90 1.45 -13.29
C SER A 141 2.47 1.41 -13.84
N ILE A 142 2.30 1.06 -15.11
CA ILE A 142 0.97 0.85 -15.71
C ILE A 142 0.27 -0.33 -15.04
N LEU A 143 0.96 -1.47 -14.85
CA LEU A 143 0.40 -2.63 -14.16
C LEU A 143 0.00 -2.29 -12.71
N GLN A 144 0.84 -1.54 -12.00
CA GLN A 144 0.57 -1.07 -10.64
C GLN A 144 -0.68 -0.17 -10.59
N LEU A 145 -0.83 0.74 -11.57
CA LEU A 145 -1.99 1.60 -11.68
C LEU A 145 -3.26 0.78 -11.93
N VAL A 146 -3.24 -0.15 -12.89
CA VAL A 146 -4.37 -1.04 -13.19
C VAL A 146 -4.77 -1.84 -11.95
N LEU A 147 -3.80 -2.41 -11.24
CA LEU A 147 -4.04 -3.18 -10.03
C LEU A 147 -4.59 -2.31 -8.88
N SER A 148 -4.14 -1.05 -8.78
CA SER A 148 -4.65 -0.10 -7.79
C SER A 148 -6.11 0.28 -8.08
N ILE A 149 -6.44 0.53 -9.35
CA ILE A 149 -7.82 0.80 -9.78
C ILE A 149 -8.70 -0.43 -9.50
N LEU A 150 -8.23 -1.63 -9.83
CA LEU A 150 -8.92 -2.88 -9.53
C LEU A 150 -9.18 -3.05 -8.03
N MET A 151 -8.18 -2.73 -7.19
CA MET A 151 -8.29 -2.84 -5.74
C MET A 151 -9.34 -1.86 -5.18
N ILE A 152 -9.30 -0.60 -5.59
CA ILE A 152 -10.30 0.40 -5.21
C ILE A 152 -11.69 -0.03 -5.66
N TRP A 153 -11.80 -0.54 -6.89
CA TRP A 153 -13.05 -1.07 -7.41
C TRP A 153 -13.58 -2.21 -6.53
N TRP A 154 -12.77 -3.21 -6.16
CA TRP A 154 -13.19 -4.27 -5.25
C TRP A 154 -13.63 -3.75 -3.88
N LEU A 155 -12.86 -2.84 -3.27
CA LEU A 155 -13.14 -2.31 -1.94
C LEU A 155 -14.39 -1.41 -1.89
N THR A 156 -14.86 -0.88 -3.01
CA THR A 156 -16.09 -0.07 -3.11
C THR A 156 -17.36 -0.86 -3.48
N ARG A 157 -17.26 -2.13 -3.90
CA ARG A 157 -18.41 -2.97 -4.31
C ARG A 157 -19.46 -3.21 -3.21
N PRO A 158 -20.72 -3.53 -3.52
CA PRO A 158 -21.69 -3.90 -2.49
C PRO A 158 -21.22 -5.11 -1.70
N SER A 159 -21.60 -5.13 -0.43
CA SER A 159 -21.56 -6.34 0.37
C SER A 159 -22.45 -7.39 -0.29
N GLU A 160 -22.01 -8.63 -0.27
CA GLU A 160 -22.82 -9.75 -0.77
C GLU A 160 -24.05 -9.95 0.13
N GLU A 161 -25.25 -10.00 -0.45
CA GLU A 161 -26.52 -9.98 0.30
C GLU A 161 -26.78 -11.27 1.10
N GLY A 162 -26.13 -12.38 0.72
CA GLY A 162 -26.25 -13.68 1.38
C GLY A 162 -25.03 -14.06 2.22
N ALA A 163 -25.14 -15.22 2.86
CA ALA A 163 -23.99 -15.90 3.46
C ALA A 163 -23.00 -16.28 2.35
N ASN A 164 -21.71 -16.08 2.62
CA ASN A 164 -20.64 -16.55 1.77
C ASN A 164 -19.65 -17.41 2.56
N GLU A 165 -18.59 -17.89 1.91
CA GLU A 165 -17.58 -18.76 2.55
C GLU A 165 -16.92 -18.14 3.80
N TYR A 166 -17.04 -16.83 3.99
CA TYR A 166 -16.46 -16.08 5.11
C TYR A 166 -17.47 -15.71 6.19
N GLY A 167 -18.74 -16.08 6.04
CA GLY A 167 -19.79 -15.96 7.05
C GLY A 167 -21.06 -15.23 6.60
N GLU A 168 -21.98 -15.09 7.55
CA GLU A 168 -23.24 -14.39 7.40
C GLU A 168 -23.05 -12.90 7.05
N PRO A 169 -23.99 -12.29 6.32
CA PRO A 169 -23.93 -10.86 6.00
C PRO A 169 -23.94 -10.03 7.27
N VAL A 170 -23.11 -8.98 7.26
CA VAL A 170 -23.00 -8.04 8.38
C VAL A 170 -24.19 -7.09 8.29
N SER A 171 -25.10 -7.17 9.27
CA SER A 171 -26.27 -6.30 9.42
C SER A 171 -25.92 -4.85 9.68
#